data_AF-C6Y1T6-F1
#
_entry.id   AF-C6Y1T6-F1
#
_cell.length_a   1.000
_cell.length_b   1.000
_cell.length_c   1.000
_cell.angle_alpha   90.00
_cell.angle_beta   90.00
_cell.angle_gamma   90.00
#
_symmetry.space_group_name_H-M   'P 1'
#
loop_
_entity.id
_entity.type
_entity.pdbx_description
1 polymer ?
#
loop_
_entity_poly.entity_id
_entity_poly.type
_entity_poly.pdbx_seq_one_letter_code
_entity_poly.pdbx_strand_id
1 'polypeptide(L)'
;MFRLFKKKVKESETFQNDRPEYEFTWQEISEHNPFNKRILDIRSFTQHILAFTKDKYVAELFNKQRHSIGKELTNTKIPGSKTISVNLIYPHNGLKIEGSAYKAKCMEDKWDIYGWDNIIYFTRSWTGEVVYKAFISVSDNNFEINKIEYIPDEYNENDQSLVVSNVHFLIKTLAFNAIYPHKVPMVLINDKDIALYSFSQFGHNCWYATYDDIVDVIVKNS
;
A
#
# COMPACT_ATOMS: atom_id res chain seq x y z
N MET A 1 -6.49 -38.19 10.67
CA MET A 1 -5.30 -37.45 10.21
C MET A 1 -5.73 -36.57 9.03
N PHE A 2 -6.27 -35.38 9.31
CA PHE A 2 -6.85 -34.51 8.28
C PHE A 2 -5.92 -33.32 8.01
N ARG A 3 -5.30 -33.31 6.83
CA ARG A 3 -4.63 -32.13 6.26
C ARG A 3 -5.71 -31.14 5.81
N LEU A 4 -6.03 -30.17 6.65
CA LEU A 4 -6.78 -28.97 6.26
C LEU A 4 -5.85 -28.05 5.48
N PHE A 5 -5.74 -28.27 4.18
CA PHE A 5 -5.20 -27.26 3.27
C PHE A 5 -6.21 -26.11 3.20
N LYS A 6 -5.93 -25.01 3.90
CA LYS A 6 -6.62 -23.73 3.63
C LYS A 6 -6.35 -23.37 2.18
N LYS A 7 -7.38 -23.45 1.34
CA LYS A 7 -7.38 -22.91 -0.02
C LYS A 7 -6.97 -21.43 0.09
N LYS A 8 -5.84 -21.03 -0.50
CA LYS A 8 -5.52 -19.61 -0.69
C LYS A 8 -6.70 -19.01 -1.46
N VAL A 9 -7.43 -18.10 -0.84
CA VAL A 9 -8.49 -17.37 -1.51
C VAL A 9 -7.79 -16.41 -2.45
N LYS A 10 -7.84 -16.71 -3.75
CA LYS A 10 -7.38 -15.79 -4.77
C LYS A 10 -8.47 -14.74 -4.92
N GLU A 11 -8.17 -13.48 -4.60
CA GLU A 11 -9.09 -12.36 -4.78
C GLU A 11 -9.59 -12.36 -6.23
N SER A 12 -10.90 -12.54 -6.42
CA SER A 12 -11.57 -12.39 -7.71
C SER A 12 -12.16 -10.99 -7.80
N GLU A 13 -11.29 -9.99 -7.93
CA GLU A 13 -11.71 -8.61 -8.08
C GLU A 13 -12.39 -8.39 -9.43
N THR A 14 -13.51 -7.67 -9.42
CA THR A 14 -14.16 -7.18 -10.65
C THR A 14 -14.18 -5.67 -10.61
N PHE A 15 -13.83 -5.05 -11.74
CA PHE A 15 -13.88 -3.61 -11.92
C PHE A 15 -15.00 -3.23 -12.89
N GLN A 16 -15.75 -2.18 -12.57
CA GLN A 16 -16.71 -1.58 -13.49
C GLN A 16 -16.18 -0.25 -14.01
N ASN A 17 -16.41 0.02 -15.30
CA ASN A 17 -16.02 1.24 -15.98
C ASN A 17 -17.22 1.85 -16.70
N ASP A 18 -17.63 3.05 -16.26
CA ASP A 18 -18.75 3.79 -16.84
C ASP A 18 -18.29 4.99 -17.71
N ARG A 19 -16.98 5.20 -17.93
CA ARG A 19 -16.45 6.34 -18.72
C ARG A 19 -15.73 5.92 -20.01
N PRO A 20 -15.91 6.67 -21.12
CA PRO A 20 -15.38 6.25 -22.42
C PRO A 20 -13.85 6.33 -22.54
N GLU A 21 -13.18 7.32 -21.94
CA GLU A 21 -11.71 7.43 -22.02
C GLU A 21 -11.13 8.01 -20.72
N TYR A 22 -10.07 7.37 -20.21
CA TYR A 22 -9.28 7.85 -19.09
C TYR A 22 -8.11 8.67 -19.62
N GLU A 23 -7.85 9.82 -19.02
CA GLU A 23 -6.72 10.69 -19.40
C GLU A 23 -5.52 10.40 -18.51
N PHE A 24 -4.39 10.05 -19.13
CA PHE A 24 -3.12 9.84 -18.45
C PHE A 24 -2.14 10.89 -18.93
N THR A 25 -1.52 11.62 -18.00
CA THR A 25 -0.58 12.69 -18.34
C THR A 25 0.71 12.53 -17.56
N TRP A 26 1.81 12.34 -18.28
CA TRP A 26 3.15 12.45 -17.72
C TRP A 26 3.49 13.91 -17.48
N GLN A 27 3.86 14.26 -16.25
CA GLN A 27 4.35 15.57 -15.86
C GLN A 27 5.85 15.49 -15.64
N GLU A 28 6.59 16.31 -16.38
CA GLU A 28 8.02 16.45 -16.21
C GLU A 28 8.38 17.23 -14.94
N ILE A 29 9.64 17.14 -14.51
CA ILE A 29 10.14 17.89 -13.35
C ILE A 29 10.07 19.38 -13.68
N SER A 30 9.24 20.12 -12.95
CA SER A 30 8.97 21.54 -13.18
C SER A 30 8.46 22.21 -11.90
N GLU A 31 8.12 23.50 -11.96
CA GLU A 31 7.51 24.22 -10.83
C GLU A 31 6.07 23.77 -10.56
N HIS A 32 5.36 23.26 -11.56
CA HIS A 32 3.98 22.79 -11.45
C HIS A 32 3.86 21.33 -10.99
N ASN A 33 4.97 20.59 -11.04
CA ASN A 33 5.07 19.25 -10.48
C ASN A 33 5.67 19.37 -9.07
N PRO A 34 4.87 19.19 -8.00
CA PRO A 34 5.34 19.37 -6.62
C PRO A 34 6.31 18.26 -6.21
N PHE A 35 6.41 17.21 -7.01
CA PHE A 35 7.35 16.11 -6.82
C PHE A 35 8.58 16.38 -7.68
N ASN A 36 9.75 16.29 -7.07
CA ASN A 36 11.04 16.42 -7.75
C ASN A 36 11.39 15.23 -8.68
N LYS A 37 10.38 14.59 -9.27
CA LYS A 37 10.45 13.36 -10.08
C LYS A 37 9.48 13.44 -11.24
N ARG A 38 9.74 12.72 -12.33
CA ARG A 38 8.76 12.58 -13.41
C ARG A 38 7.62 11.68 -12.93
N ILE A 39 6.38 12.16 -13.05
CA ILE A 39 5.20 11.45 -12.53
C ILE A 39 4.12 11.29 -13.60
N LEU A 40 3.36 10.22 -13.52
CA LEU A 40 2.15 9.97 -14.30
C LEU A 40 0.93 10.25 -13.43
N ASP A 41 0.08 11.19 -13.85
CA ASP A 41 -1.23 11.38 -13.24
C ASP A 41 -2.20 10.29 -13.70
N ILE A 42 -2.67 9.50 -12.73
CA ILE A 42 -3.59 8.38 -12.95
C ILE A 42 -4.94 8.58 -12.26
N ARG A 43 -5.21 9.77 -11.70
CA ARG A 43 -6.44 10.06 -10.94
C ARG A 43 -7.71 9.86 -11.75
N SER A 44 -7.66 10.19 -13.05
CA SER A 44 -8.78 9.99 -13.96
C SER A 44 -9.29 8.55 -13.92
N PHE A 45 -8.39 7.58 -13.73
CA PHE A 45 -8.69 6.16 -13.57
C PHE A 45 -8.97 5.78 -12.11
N THR A 46 -8.02 6.01 -11.21
CA THR A 46 -8.03 5.43 -9.86
C THR A 46 -9.16 5.97 -8.98
N GLN A 47 -9.64 7.19 -9.24
CA GLN A 47 -10.74 7.79 -8.49
C GLN A 47 -12.13 7.45 -9.04
N HIS A 48 -12.22 6.85 -10.23
CA HIS A 48 -13.50 6.58 -10.91
C HIS A 48 -13.79 5.11 -11.12
N ILE A 49 -12.78 4.25 -11.01
CA ILE A 49 -12.95 2.81 -11.04
C ILE A 49 -13.63 2.33 -9.76
N LEU A 50 -14.65 1.47 -9.91
CA LEU A 50 -15.35 0.84 -8.79
C LEU A 50 -14.82 -0.59 -8.61
N ALA A 51 -14.53 -0.95 -7.36
CA ALA A 51 -14.07 -2.28 -6.99
C ALA A 51 -15.16 -2.99 -6.19
N PHE A 52 -15.52 -4.19 -6.63
CA PHE A 52 -16.46 -5.03 -5.90
C PHE A 52 -16.11 -6.51 -6.05
N THR A 53 -16.67 -7.31 -5.16
CA THR A 53 -16.57 -8.76 -5.18
C THR A 53 -17.95 -9.37 -5.37
N LYS A 54 -18.05 -10.39 -6.22
CA LYS A 54 -19.23 -11.26 -6.28
C LYS A 54 -19.13 -12.42 -5.29
N ASP A 55 -17.97 -12.60 -4.67
CA ASP A 55 -17.75 -13.62 -3.65
C ASP A 55 -18.26 -13.13 -2.29
N LYS A 56 -19.37 -13.73 -1.84
CA LYS A 56 -19.99 -13.45 -0.55
C LYS A 56 -19.00 -13.62 0.61
N TYR A 57 -18.09 -14.58 0.52
CA TYR A 57 -17.09 -14.81 1.57
C TYR A 57 -16.15 -13.62 1.73
N VAL A 58 -15.72 -13.02 0.62
CA VAL A 58 -14.85 -11.83 0.64
C VAL A 58 -15.59 -10.61 1.19
N ALA A 59 -16.87 -10.43 0.83
CA ALA A 59 -17.69 -9.36 1.40
C ALA A 59 -17.88 -9.53 2.92
N GLU A 60 -18.10 -10.75 3.40
CA GLU A 60 -18.19 -11.06 4.84
C GLU A 60 -16.86 -10.81 5.56
N LEU A 61 -15.73 -11.18 4.95
CA LEU A 61 -14.40 -10.89 5.50
C LEU A 61 -14.16 -9.38 5.60
N PHE A 62 -14.41 -8.62 4.54
CA PHE A 62 -14.26 -7.16 4.55
C PHE A 62 -15.04 -6.53 5.71
N ASN A 63 -16.32 -6.89 5.86
CA ASN A 63 -17.16 -6.40 6.95
C ASN A 63 -16.61 -6.81 8.33
N LYS A 64 -16.19 -8.07 8.48
CA LYS A 64 -15.57 -8.55 9.73
C LYS A 64 -14.32 -7.75 10.08
N GLN A 65 -13.47 -7.43 9.09
CA GLN A 65 -12.24 -6.68 9.34
C GLN A 65 -12.49 -5.25 9.80
N ARG A 66 -13.65 -4.64 9.55
CA ARG A 66 -13.98 -3.31 10.10
C ARG A 66 -14.07 -3.29 11.62
N HIS A 67 -14.28 -4.43 12.27
CA HIS A 67 -14.28 -4.57 13.72
C HIS A 67 -12.90 -4.94 14.31
N SER A 68 -11.90 -5.19 13.46
CA SER A 68 -10.53 -5.48 13.91
C SER A 68 -9.84 -4.22 14.43
N ILE A 69 -9.13 -4.37 15.54
CA ILE A 69 -8.19 -3.38 16.08
C ILE A 69 -6.72 -3.75 15.78
N GLY A 70 -6.49 -4.84 15.04
CA GLY A 70 -5.19 -5.35 14.64
C GLY A 70 -4.38 -6.07 15.73
N LYS A 71 -4.88 -6.13 16.97
CA LYS A 71 -4.16 -6.74 18.09
C LYS A 71 -3.97 -8.26 17.91
N GLU A 72 -4.92 -8.91 17.24
CA GLU A 72 -4.86 -10.32 16.85
C GLU A 72 -3.75 -10.65 15.84
N LEU A 73 -3.18 -9.63 15.17
CA LEU A 73 -2.09 -9.80 14.21
C LEU A 73 -0.74 -10.05 14.91
N THR A 74 -0.65 -9.75 16.21
CA THR A 74 0.55 -10.02 17.01
C THR A 74 0.98 -11.48 16.88
N ASN A 75 2.28 -11.71 16.65
CA ASN A 75 2.86 -13.04 16.40
C ASN A 75 2.38 -13.78 15.15
N THR A 76 1.59 -13.14 14.27
CA THR A 76 1.18 -13.75 13.00
C THR A 76 2.42 -13.98 12.14
N LYS A 77 2.57 -15.20 11.59
CA LYS A 77 3.65 -15.50 10.63
C LYS A 77 3.16 -15.24 9.22
N ILE A 78 4.05 -14.77 8.35
CA ILE A 78 3.80 -14.65 6.92
C ILE A 78 4.53 -15.80 6.23
N PRO A 79 3.84 -16.88 5.80
CA PRO A 79 4.51 -18.04 5.20
C PRO A 79 5.23 -17.66 3.90
N GLY A 80 6.51 -18.04 3.78
CA GLY A 80 7.32 -17.73 2.60
C GLY A 80 7.80 -16.28 2.54
N SER A 81 7.74 -15.54 3.66
CA SER A 81 8.24 -14.18 3.70
C SER A 81 9.75 -14.08 3.56
N LYS A 82 10.21 -12.96 3.00
CA LYS A 82 11.58 -12.48 3.04
C LYS A 82 11.66 -11.24 3.93
N THR A 83 12.87 -10.87 4.33
CA THR A 83 13.14 -9.65 5.10
C THR A 83 14.15 -8.76 4.39
N ILE A 84 13.97 -7.45 4.47
CA ILE A 84 14.91 -6.43 3.96
C ILE A 84 15.25 -5.49 5.13
N SER A 85 16.53 -5.14 5.27
CA SER A 85 16.96 -4.08 6.19
C SER A 85 16.84 -2.73 5.51
N VAL A 86 16.27 -1.75 6.19
CA VAL A 86 16.00 -0.42 5.66
C VAL A 86 16.25 0.64 6.73
N ASN A 87 16.29 1.91 6.34
CA ASN A 87 16.30 3.03 7.26
C ASN A 87 15.31 4.07 6.74
N LEU A 88 14.05 3.97 7.18
CA LEU A 88 13.01 4.96 6.87
C LEU A 88 12.64 5.68 8.15
N ILE A 89 12.78 7.00 8.17
CA ILE A 89 12.55 7.83 9.35
C ILE A 89 11.33 8.73 9.12
N TYR A 90 10.44 8.79 10.10
CA TYR A 90 9.24 9.60 10.06
C TYR A 90 9.11 10.43 11.34
N PRO A 91 8.64 11.69 11.24
CA PRO A 91 8.37 12.50 12.42
C PRO A 91 7.31 11.82 13.30
N HIS A 92 7.55 11.85 14.61
CA HIS A 92 6.68 11.27 15.64
C HIS A 92 6.88 12.01 16.96
N ASN A 93 5.98 11.83 17.92
CA ASN A 93 6.01 12.49 19.23
C ASN A 93 6.48 11.56 20.37
N GLY A 94 7.25 10.52 20.07
CA GLY A 94 7.74 9.55 21.06
C GLY A 94 6.69 8.62 21.68
N LEU A 95 5.40 8.83 21.43
CA LEU A 95 4.36 7.93 21.95
C LEU A 95 4.48 6.54 21.35
N LYS A 96 3.99 5.54 22.08
CA LYS A 96 3.91 4.17 21.56
C LYS A 96 2.95 4.14 20.37
N ILE A 97 3.37 3.54 19.26
CA ILE A 97 2.52 3.35 18.08
C ILE A 97 1.65 2.11 18.31
N GLU A 98 0.42 2.34 18.78
CA GLU A 98 -0.57 1.31 19.06
C GLU A 98 -1.94 1.62 18.43
N GLY A 99 -2.62 0.57 17.95
CA GLY A 99 -3.96 0.66 17.39
C GLY A 99 -3.96 0.80 15.87
N SER A 100 -4.99 1.42 15.31
CA SER A 100 -5.11 1.58 13.86
C SER A 100 -4.67 2.96 13.42
N ALA A 101 -3.76 3.00 12.44
CA ALA A 101 -3.34 4.21 11.76
C ALA A 101 -4.24 4.52 10.54
N TYR A 102 -4.76 3.48 9.89
CA TYR A 102 -5.69 3.62 8.77
C TYR A 102 -6.65 2.43 8.71
N LYS A 103 -7.92 2.73 8.43
CA LYS A 103 -8.97 1.74 8.17
C LYS A 103 -9.66 2.02 6.85
N ALA A 104 -9.72 1.01 6.00
CA ALA A 104 -10.50 1.04 4.78
C ALA A 104 -11.98 1.29 5.08
N LYS A 105 -12.57 2.23 4.36
CA LYS A 105 -13.99 2.63 4.48
C LYS A 105 -14.82 2.01 3.36
N CYS A 106 -14.22 1.80 2.20
CA CYS A 106 -14.85 1.15 1.05
C CYS A 106 -13.94 0.08 0.43
N MET A 107 -14.45 -0.61 -0.60
CA MET A 107 -13.74 -1.70 -1.28
C MET A 107 -12.58 -1.19 -2.14
N GLU A 108 -12.63 0.06 -2.56
CA GLU A 108 -11.55 0.76 -3.25
C GLU A 108 -10.39 1.10 -2.29
N ASP A 109 -10.60 1.08 -0.97
CA ASP A 109 -9.53 1.18 0.01
C ASP A 109 -8.91 -0.20 0.23
N LYS A 110 -7.71 -0.45 -0.31
CA LYS A 110 -7.10 -1.79 -0.35
C LYS A 110 -6.41 -2.23 0.94
N TRP A 111 -6.26 -1.34 1.92
CA TRP A 111 -5.42 -1.58 3.09
C TRP A 111 -6.09 -1.22 4.41
N ASP A 112 -5.75 -1.97 5.44
CA ASP A 112 -5.82 -1.53 6.83
C ASP A 112 -4.38 -1.48 7.39
N ILE A 113 -4.07 -0.50 8.25
CA ILE A 113 -2.75 -0.30 8.86
C ILE A 113 -2.90 -0.27 10.39
N TYR A 114 -2.12 -1.10 11.08
CA TYR A 114 -2.13 -1.21 12.54
C TYR A 114 -0.72 -1.17 13.12
N GLY A 115 -0.55 -0.63 14.33
CA GLY A 115 0.68 -0.71 15.11
C GLY A 115 0.48 -1.51 16.38
N TRP A 116 1.35 -2.49 16.65
CA TRP A 116 1.42 -3.24 17.91
C TRP A 116 2.81 -3.83 18.11
N ASP A 117 3.31 -3.83 19.36
CA ASP A 117 4.59 -4.46 19.75
C ASP A 117 5.79 -4.09 18.86
N ASN A 118 5.94 -2.79 18.58
CA ASN A 118 7.00 -2.24 17.71
C ASN A 118 6.97 -2.80 16.28
N ILE A 119 5.79 -3.17 15.79
CA ILE A 119 5.55 -3.60 14.42
C ILE A 119 4.35 -2.84 13.86
N ILE A 120 4.49 -2.30 12.66
CA ILE A 120 3.38 -1.81 11.83
C ILE A 120 2.99 -2.92 10.86
N TYR A 121 1.73 -3.32 10.90
CA TYR A 121 1.13 -4.36 10.07
C TYR A 121 0.33 -3.71 8.94
N PHE A 122 0.58 -4.14 7.71
CA PHE A 122 -0.15 -3.73 6.52
C PHE A 122 -0.95 -4.92 6.02
N THR A 123 -2.27 -4.82 6.10
CA THR A 123 -3.17 -5.92 5.75
C THR A 123 -4.07 -5.57 4.59
N ARG A 124 -4.31 -6.51 3.67
CA ARG A 124 -5.34 -6.35 2.63
C ARG A 124 -6.70 -6.19 3.31
N SER A 125 -7.43 -5.13 2.97
CA SER A 125 -8.69 -4.78 3.62
C SER A 125 -9.83 -5.77 3.34
N TRP A 126 -9.76 -6.50 2.22
CA TRP A 126 -10.77 -7.47 1.80
C TRP A 126 -10.61 -8.83 2.49
N THR A 127 -9.36 -9.27 2.68
CA THR A 127 -9.05 -10.62 3.18
C THR A 127 -8.49 -10.63 4.60
N GLY A 128 -7.91 -9.51 5.06
CA GLY A 128 -7.13 -9.41 6.29
C GLY A 128 -5.74 -10.05 6.21
N GLU A 129 -5.28 -10.42 5.01
CA GLU A 129 -3.94 -10.98 4.83
C GLU A 129 -2.87 -9.93 5.16
N VAL A 130 -1.93 -10.28 6.03
CA VAL A 130 -0.75 -9.45 6.34
C VAL A 130 0.25 -9.58 5.19
N VAL A 131 0.45 -8.49 4.44
CA VAL A 131 1.38 -8.46 3.31
C VAL A 131 2.74 -7.92 3.73
N TYR A 132 2.76 -6.89 4.58
CA TYR A 132 3.98 -6.30 5.10
C TYR A 132 3.94 -6.22 6.63
N LYS A 133 5.09 -6.44 7.24
CA LYS A 133 5.38 -5.98 8.61
C LYS A 133 6.60 -5.08 8.59
N ALA A 134 6.44 -3.86 9.09
CA ALA A 134 7.54 -2.95 9.31
C ALA A 134 7.93 -2.94 10.79
N PHE A 135 9.15 -3.34 11.10
CA PHE A 135 9.69 -3.35 12.46
C PHE A 135 10.22 -1.97 12.77
N ILE A 136 9.74 -1.39 13.86
CA ILE A 136 10.01 0.00 14.21
C ILE A 136 10.81 0.15 15.49
N SER A 137 11.47 1.30 15.62
CA SER A 137 11.98 1.83 16.88
C SER A 137 11.48 3.25 17.02
N VAL A 138 10.99 3.61 18.21
CA VAL A 138 10.44 4.94 18.48
C VAL A 138 11.41 5.70 19.36
N SER A 139 11.68 6.95 18.98
CA SER A 139 12.40 7.95 19.76
C SER A 139 11.50 9.17 19.98
N ASP A 140 11.96 10.14 20.78
CA ASP A 140 11.16 11.31 21.16
C ASP A 140 10.57 12.09 19.98
N ASN A 141 11.30 12.17 18.86
CA ASN A 141 10.93 13.02 17.71
C ASN A 141 10.64 12.25 16.42
N ASN A 142 10.85 10.93 16.42
CA ASN A 142 10.66 10.12 15.22
C ASN A 142 10.35 8.66 15.56
N PHE A 143 9.84 7.95 14.57
CA PHE A 143 10.01 6.51 14.53
C PHE A 143 10.82 6.14 13.28
N GLU A 144 11.60 5.08 13.42
CA GLU A 144 12.40 4.50 12.34
C GLU A 144 11.87 3.11 12.02
N ILE A 145 11.72 2.79 10.74
CA ILE A 145 11.58 1.42 10.26
C ILE A 145 12.97 0.92 9.92
N ASN A 146 13.41 -0.12 10.62
CA ASN A 146 14.73 -0.74 10.44
C ASN A 146 14.66 -2.03 9.58
N LYS A 147 13.49 -2.64 9.48
CA LYS A 147 13.29 -3.91 8.77
C LYS A 147 11.87 -4.03 8.23
N ILE A 148 11.74 -4.59 7.05
CA ILE A 148 10.45 -4.95 6.45
C ILE A 148 10.44 -6.47 6.20
N GLU A 149 9.42 -7.16 6.70
CA GLU A 149 9.07 -8.54 6.32
C GLU A 149 7.93 -8.49 5.29
N TYR A 150 8.05 -9.23 4.19
CA TYR A 150 7.10 -9.18 3.06
C TYR A 150 7.02 -10.52 2.32
N ILE A 151 5.96 -10.72 1.51
CA ILE A 151 5.86 -11.84 0.57
C ILE A 151 6.39 -11.39 -0.80
N PRO A 152 7.40 -12.09 -1.37
CA PRO A 152 7.83 -11.82 -2.72
C PRO A 152 6.75 -12.13 -3.78
N ASP A 153 6.67 -11.29 -4.80
CA ASP A 153 5.86 -11.51 -6.01
C ASP A 153 6.68 -11.31 -7.29
N GLU A 154 6.04 -11.47 -8.44
CA GLU A 154 6.69 -11.37 -9.75
C GLU A 154 7.35 -10.00 -10.02
N TYR A 155 6.90 -8.94 -9.35
CA TYR A 155 7.43 -7.58 -9.55
C TYR A 155 8.54 -7.24 -8.57
N ASN A 156 8.48 -7.75 -7.34
CA ASN A 156 9.36 -7.34 -6.26
C ASN A 156 10.40 -8.39 -5.86
N GLU A 157 10.35 -9.61 -6.43
CA GLU A 157 11.31 -10.67 -6.09
C GLU A 157 12.77 -10.24 -6.36
N ASN A 158 12.99 -9.51 -7.45
CA ASN A 158 14.30 -9.01 -7.88
C ASN A 158 14.46 -7.49 -7.72
N ASP A 159 13.43 -6.79 -7.22
CA ASP A 159 13.49 -5.35 -6.94
C ASP A 159 12.97 -5.06 -5.52
N GLN A 160 13.89 -5.12 -4.56
CA GLN A 160 13.60 -4.81 -3.17
C GLN A 160 13.21 -3.34 -2.96
N SER A 161 13.68 -2.44 -3.82
CA SER A 161 13.36 -1.01 -3.71
C SER A 161 11.87 -0.73 -3.94
N LEU A 162 11.19 -1.58 -4.71
CA LEU A 162 9.74 -1.54 -4.87
C LEU A 162 9.02 -1.84 -3.56
N VAL A 163 9.48 -2.82 -2.79
CA VAL A 163 8.93 -3.15 -1.46
C VAL A 163 9.08 -1.97 -0.49
N VAL A 164 10.27 -1.38 -0.46
CA VAL A 164 10.56 -0.21 0.39
C VAL A 164 9.67 0.97 0.00
N SER A 165 9.55 1.24 -1.30
CA SER A 165 8.68 2.29 -1.85
C SER A 165 7.22 2.04 -1.51
N ASN A 166 6.73 0.80 -1.60
CA ASN A 166 5.35 0.46 -1.28
C ASN A 166 5.03 0.77 0.19
N VAL A 167 5.89 0.33 1.12
CA VAL A 167 5.71 0.62 2.55
C VAL A 167 5.81 2.12 2.82
N HIS A 168 6.77 2.82 2.19
CA HIS A 168 6.93 4.26 2.33
C HIS A 168 5.68 5.03 1.87
N PHE A 169 5.17 4.69 0.68
CA PHE A 169 3.95 5.26 0.13
C PHE A 169 2.75 4.99 1.04
N LEU A 170 2.56 3.76 1.52
CA LEU A 170 1.43 3.43 2.40
C LEU A 170 1.44 4.25 3.70
N ILE A 171 2.62 4.50 4.27
CA ILE A 171 2.74 5.35 5.47
C ILE A 171 2.42 6.80 5.12
N LYS A 172 3.09 7.37 4.11
CA LYS A 172 2.90 8.77 3.72
C LYS A 172 1.45 9.05 3.34
N THR A 173 0.86 8.19 2.53
CA THR A 173 -0.47 8.43 1.96
C THR A 173 -1.59 8.05 2.90
N LEU A 174 -1.54 6.86 3.53
CA LEU A 174 -2.67 6.37 4.31
C LEU A 174 -2.57 6.71 5.80
N ALA A 175 -1.38 6.59 6.40
CA ALA A 175 -1.20 6.92 7.82
C ALA A 175 -1.04 8.42 8.04
N PHE A 176 -0.34 9.13 7.15
CA PHE A 176 -0.07 10.57 7.28
C PHE A 176 -0.97 11.44 6.39
N ASN A 177 -1.86 10.85 5.60
CA ASN A 177 -2.81 11.56 4.73
C ASN A 177 -2.13 12.57 3.78
N ALA A 178 -0.93 12.25 3.29
CA ALA A 178 -0.20 13.07 2.33
C ALA A 178 -0.50 12.64 0.88
N ILE A 179 -0.47 13.59 -0.04
CA ILE A 179 -0.44 13.27 -1.47
C ILE A 179 1.00 12.96 -1.84
N TYR A 180 1.26 11.74 -2.31
CA TYR A 180 2.60 11.25 -2.61
C TYR A 180 2.58 10.36 -3.86
N PRO A 181 3.65 10.31 -4.67
CA PRO A 181 3.73 9.35 -5.77
C PRO A 181 4.10 7.96 -5.23
N HIS A 182 3.70 6.91 -5.94
CA HIS A 182 4.21 5.55 -5.70
C HIS A 182 5.12 5.09 -6.85
N LYS A 183 6.09 4.24 -6.51
CA LYS A 183 6.95 3.60 -7.50
C LYS A 183 6.21 2.46 -8.20
N VAL A 184 6.40 2.32 -9.50
CA VAL A 184 5.84 1.21 -10.29
C VAL A 184 6.93 0.31 -10.90
N PRO A 185 6.63 -0.96 -11.18
CA PRO A 185 7.57 -1.87 -11.84
C PRO A 185 7.98 -1.37 -13.23
N MET A 186 9.28 -1.43 -13.53
CA MET A 186 9.84 -1.00 -14.83
C MET A 186 9.29 -1.78 -16.03
N VAL A 187 8.74 -2.97 -15.80
CA VAL A 187 8.16 -3.82 -16.85
C VAL A 187 6.81 -3.30 -17.36
N LEU A 188 6.13 -2.45 -16.58
CA LEU A 188 4.87 -1.84 -16.99
C LEU A 188 5.19 -0.61 -17.84
N ILE A 189 4.83 -0.65 -19.13
CA ILE A 189 5.13 0.44 -20.08
C ILE A 189 3.87 1.22 -20.46
N ASN A 190 2.71 0.55 -20.43
CA ASN A 190 1.44 1.14 -20.83
C ASN A 190 0.78 1.87 -19.65
N ASP A 191 0.35 3.12 -19.85
CA ASP A 191 -0.26 3.96 -18.80
C ASP A 191 -1.50 3.33 -18.16
N LYS A 192 -2.32 2.60 -18.92
CA LYS A 192 -3.49 1.90 -18.39
C LYS A 192 -3.09 0.70 -17.52
N ASP A 193 -2.06 -0.04 -17.91
CA ASP A 193 -1.54 -1.15 -17.11
C ASP A 193 -0.89 -0.63 -15.82
N ILE A 194 -0.19 0.51 -15.90
CA ILE A 194 0.32 1.23 -14.74
C ILE A 194 -0.84 1.62 -13.81
N ALA A 195 -1.91 2.24 -14.34
CA ALA A 195 -3.06 2.64 -13.53
C ALA A 195 -3.79 1.44 -12.90
N LEU A 196 -3.96 0.35 -13.66
CA LEU A 196 -4.58 -0.88 -13.16
C LEU A 196 -3.73 -1.54 -12.06
N TYR A 197 -2.43 -1.67 -12.29
CA TYR A 197 -1.49 -2.15 -11.26
C TYR A 197 -1.58 -1.27 -10.01
N SER A 198 -1.50 0.04 -10.18
CA SER A 198 -1.52 1.02 -9.09
C SER A 198 -2.80 0.89 -8.26
N PHE A 199 -3.95 0.82 -8.92
CA PHE A 199 -5.23 0.63 -8.25
C PHE A 199 -5.33 -0.73 -7.53
N SER A 200 -4.85 -1.81 -8.16
CA SER A 200 -4.81 -3.14 -7.52
C SER A 200 -3.95 -3.13 -6.26
N GLN A 201 -2.84 -2.38 -6.27
CA GLN A 201 -1.93 -2.32 -5.15
C GLN A 201 -2.42 -1.39 -4.06
N PHE A 202 -2.92 -0.20 -4.40
CA PHE A 202 -3.09 0.92 -3.47
C PHE A 202 -4.50 1.51 -3.42
N GLY A 203 -5.39 1.06 -4.31
CA GLY A 203 -6.75 1.56 -4.34
C GLY A 203 -6.88 2.97 -4.92
N HIS A 204 -7.95 3.68 -4.56
CA HIS A 204 -8.18 5.03 -5.10
C HIS A 204 -7.23 6.11 -4.55
N ASN A 205 -6.44 5.79 -3.52
CA ASN A 205 -5.54 6.74 -2.86
C ASN A 205 -4.21 6.91 -3.61
N CYS A 206 -3.98 6.16 -4.70
CA CYS A 206 -2.83 6.36 -5.58
C CYS A 206 -3.17 7.32 -6.73
N TRP A 207 -2.56 8.51 -6.70
CA TRP A 207 -2.85 9.57 -7.67
C TRP A 207 -1.76 9.72 -8.71
N TYR A 208 -0.51 9.47 -8.31
CA TYR A 208 0.65 9.70 -9.14
C TYR A 208 1.57 8.48 -9.11
N ALA A 209 1.93 7.97 -10.29
CA ALA A 209 2.90 6.88 -10.43
C ALA A 209 4.24 7.42 -10.91
N THR A 210 5.34 6.77 -10.56
CA THR A 210 6.67 7.07 -11.09
C THR A 210 7.52 5.81 -11.19
N TYR A 211 8.51 5.82 -12.07
CA TYR A 211 9.54 4.78 -12.11
C TYR A 211 10.70 5.06 -11.15
N ASP A 212 10.83 6.31 -10.70
CA ASP A 212 11.90 6.74 -9.83
C ASP A 212 11.73 6.20 -8.40
N ASP A 213 12.83 6.17 -7.65
CA ASP A 213 12.73 6.00 -6.20
C ASP A 213 11.98 7.20 -5.58
N ILE A 214 11.13 6.90 -4.60
CA ILE A 214 10.27 7.86 -3.94
C ILE A 214 10.71 8.16 -2.51
N VAL A 215 11.67 7.43 -1.94
CA VAL A 215 12.09 7.61 -0.53
C VAL A 215 12.70 9.00 -0.30
N ASP A 216 13.29 9.60 -1.34
CA ASP A 216 13.91 10.92 -1.34
C ASP A 216 13.00 12.02 -1.92
N VAL A 217 11.72 11.75 -2.17
CA VAL A 217 10.81 12.75 -2.74
C VAL A 217 10.55 13.86 -1.72
N ILE A 218 10.93 15.07 -2.12
CA ILE A 218 10.68 16.30 -1.38
C ILE A 218 9.43 16.95 -2.00
N VAL A 219 8.35 17.00 -1.24
CA VAL A 219 7.14 17.71 -1.66
C VAL A 219 7.38 19.19 -1.46
N LYS A 220 7.43 19.95 -2.56
CA LYS A 220 7.49 21.41 -2.49
C LYS A 220 6.12 21.91 -2.03
N ASN A 221 6.07 22.67 -0.93
CA ASN A 221 4.88 23.42 -0.58
C ASN A 221 4.73 24.53 -1.62
N SER A 222 3.71 24.44 -2.46
CA SER A 222 3.24 25.52 -3.33
C SER A 222 2.45 26.54 -2.55
#